data_AF-A0A0Q6ZG64-F1
#
_entry.id   AF-A0A0Q6ZG64-F1
#
_cell.length_a   1.000
_cell.length_b   1.000
_cell.length_c   1.000
_cell.angle_alpha   90.00
_cell.angle_beta   90.00
_cell.angle_gamma   90.00
#
_symmetry.space_group_name_H-M   'P 1'
#
loop_
_entity.id
_entity.type
_entity.pdbx_description
1 polymer ?
#
loop_
_entity_poly.entity_id
_entity_poly.type
_entity_poly.pdbx_seq_one_letter_code
_entity_poly.pdbx_strand_id
1 'polypeptide(L)'
;MTAALTTLTQRSLSTLLPFIESPSIADGAVAARALGLVRDGVITGEGPTTAGRVHFSRSLDAADADWCARILMSAPVADQPVTRAEAEALFQINEAASERSDDGRFDDLLAKAVVHHAASASGLPVPPRHVALSPDTSIESWAPTKAVGVNTEVLEWISGQMRGKRRSNRAFAMMGILLVGAATLPVVQTLPNVIDLGM
;
A
#
# COMPACT_ATOMS: atom_id res chain seq x y z
N MET A 1 4.36 16.91 44.49
CA MET A 1 4.56 17.50 43.14
C MET A 1 5.61 16.72 42.32
N THR A 2 5.68 15.39 42.47
CA THR A 2 6.76 14.57 41.86
C THR A 2 6.25 13.61 40.79
N ALA A 3 4.93 13.45 40.64
CA ALA A 3 4.32 12.59 39.62
C ALA A 3 4.06 13.27 38.27
N ALA A 4 4.01 14.61 38.24
CA ALA A 4 3.76 15.38 37.02
C ALA A 4 5.02 15.57 36.15
N LEU A 5 6.22 15.55 36.76
CA LEU A 5 7.49 15.66 36.03
C LEU A 5 7.91 14.35 35.34
N THR A 6 7.52 13.19 35.87
CA THR A 6 7.83 11.88 35.26
C THR A 6 6.98 11.60 34.01
N THR A 7 5.74 12.11 33.97
CA THR A 7 4.81 11.90 32.84
C THR A 7 5.13 12.76 31.62
N LEU A 8 5.70 13.95 31.79
CA LEU A 8 6.15 14.82 30.69
C LEU A 8 7.37 14.21 29.95
N THR A 9 8.30 13.60 30.67
CA THR A 9 9.46 12.90 30.10
C THR A 9 9.07 11.64 29.33
N GLN A 10 8.05 10.91 29.79
CA GLN A 10 7.57 9.68 29.16
C GLN A 10 6.75 9.94 27.87
N ARG A 11 6.00 11.06 27.82
CA ARG A 11 5.33 11.55 26.60
C ARG A 11 6.32 11.97 25.51
N SER A 12 7.46 12.56 25.92
CA SER A 12 8.54 12.91 25.00
C SER A 12 9.21 11.68 24.39
N LEU A 13 9.41 10.62 25.18
CA LEU A 13 10.04 9.37 24.71
C LEU A 13 9.15 8.58 23.75
N SER A 14 7.84 8.51 24.00
CA SER A 14 6.86 7.89 23.08
C SER A 14 6.71 8.64 21.77
N THR A 15 6.94 9.96 21.77
CA THR A 15 6.99 10.78 20.54
C THR A 15 8.30 10.61 19.78
N LEU A 16 9.39 10.25 20.46
CA LEU A 16 10.73 10.03 19.87
C LEU A 16 11.01 8.55 19.53
N LEU A 17 10.29 7.60 20.11
CA LEU A 17 10.36 6.18 19.76
C LEU A 17 10.11 5.91 18.27
N PRO A 18 9.13 6.53 17.57
CA PRO A 18 9.02 6.38 16.12
C PRO A 18 10.19 7.00 15.31
N PHE A 19 11.05 7.80 15.94
CA PHE A 19 12.30 8.29 15.35
C PHE A 19 13.50 7.37 15.66
N ILE A 20 13.45 6.59 16.74
CA ILE A 20 14.52 5.69 17.18
C ILE A 20 14.30 4.25 16.67
N GLU A 21 13.04 3.83 16.50
CA GLU A 21 12.62 2.56 15.90
C GLU A 21 12.33 2.72 14.40
N SER A 22 13.14 3.49 13.67
CA SER A 22 13.32 3.12 12.26
C SER A 22 14.16 1.85 12.29
N PRO A 23 13.61 0.64 12.06
CA PRO A 23 14.49 -0.49 11.75
C PRO A 23 15.39 0.01 10.63
N SER A 24 16.71 -0.09 10.79
CA SER A 24 17.61 0.30 9.71
C SER A 24 17.22 -0.58 8.52
N ILE A 25 16.44 -0.04 7.58
CA ILE A 25 15.93 -0.78 6.45
C ILE A 25 17.15 -1.04 5.58
N ALA A 26 17.80 -2.18 5.76
CA ALA A 26 19.05 -2.48 5.08
C ALA A 26 18.81 -2.93 3.64
N ASP A 27 17.67 -3.60 3.39
CA ASP A 27 17.28 -4.15 2.11
C ASP A 27 15.74 -4.30 2.00
N GLY A 28 15.26 -4.74 0.83
CA GLY A 28 13.84 -4.98 0.59
C GLY A 28 13.21 -6.08 1.47
N ALA A 29 13.99 -7.04 1.97
CA ALA A 29 13.47 -8.08 2.86
C ALA A 29 13.22 -7.53 4.26
N VAL A 30 14.09 -6.65 4.77
CA VAL A 30 13.87 -5.88 6.00
C VAL A 30 12.65 -4.95 5.84
N ALA A 31 12.51 -4.29 4.68
CA ALA A 31 11.35 -3.46 4.37
C ALA A 31 10.04 -4.26 4.42
N ALA A 32 9.98 -5.43 3.77
CA ALA A 32 8.82 -6.30 3.81
C ALA A 32 8.48 -6.77 5.25
N ARG A 33 9.48 -7.10 6.07
CA ARG A 33 9.27 -7.43 7.49
C ARG A 33 8.74 -6.23 8.29
N ALA A 34 9.26 -5.03 8.05
CA ALA A 34 8.79 -3.82 8.69
C ALA A 34 7.34 -3.49 8.33
N LEU A 35 6.93 -3.72 7.07
CA LEU A 35 5.53 -3.66 6.65
C LEU A 35 4.66 -4.70 7.37
N GLY A 36 5.21 -5.89 7.65
CA GLY A 36 4.56 -6.90 8.50
C GLY A 36 4.24 -6.39 9.91
N LEU A 37 5.11 -5.56 10.51
CA LEU A 37 4.82 -4.95 11.81
C LEU A 37 3.67 -3.94 11.73
N VAL A 38 3.55 -3.19 10.62
CA VAL A 38 2.40 -2.30 10.38
C VAL A 38 1.12 -3.12 10.27
N ARG A 39 1.15 -4.22 9.50
CA ARG A 39 0.01 -5.15 9.40
C ARG A 39 -0.41 -5.65 10.77
N ASP A 40 0.54 -6.09 11.57
CA ASP A 40 0.25 -6.63 12.90
C ASP A 40 -0.37 -5.55 13.79
N GLY A 41 0.13 -4.31 13.73
CA GLY A 41 -0.48 -3.15 14.39
C GLY A 41 -1.89 -2.82 13.92
N VAL A 42 -2.16 -2.91 12.62
CA VAL A 42 -3.50 -2.78 12.05
C VAL A 42 -4.41 -3.90 12.58
N ILE A 43 -3.93 -5.15 12.68
CA ILE A 43 -4.74 -6.28 13.15
C ILE A 43 -5.06 -6.14 14.64
N THR A 44 -4.05 -5.89 15.48
CA THR A 44 -4.20 -5.89 16.93
C THR A 44 -4.80 -4.59 17.46
N GLY A 45 -4.64 -3.47 16.74
CA GLY A 45 -4.84 -2.13 17.30
C GLY A 45 -3.72 -1.74 18.27
N GLU A 46 -2.69 -2.55 18.41
CA GLU A 46 -1.52 -2.34 19.27
C GLU A 46 -0.23 -2.32 18.43
N GLY A 47 0.56 -1.27 18.50
CA GLY A 47 1.82 -1.21 17.76
C GLY A 47 2.39 0.19 17.64
N PRO A 48 3.58 0.34 17.03
CA PRO A 48 4.27 1.63 16.94
C PRO A 48 3.47 2.67 16.14
N THR A 49 2.56 2.25 15.27
CA THR A 49 1.71 3.14 14.47
C THR A 49 0.36 3.45 15.13
N THR A 50 0.03 2.82 16.28
CA THR A 50 -1.31 2.95 16.87
C THR A 50 -1.46 4.12 17.83
N ALA A 51 -0.36 4.83 18.16
CA ALA A 51 -0.34 6.04 18.99
C ALA A 51 -1.14 5.94 20.32
N GLY A 52 -1.23 4.73 20.90
CA GLY A 52 -1.99 4.48 22.13
C GLY A 52 -3.52 4.39 21.95
N ARG A 53 -4.01 4.22 20.71
CA ARG A 53 -5.41 3.90 20.43
C ARG A 53 -5.74 2.51 20.98
N VAL A 54 -6.53 2.44 22.06
CA VAL A 54 -6.77 1.18 22.79
C VAL A 54 -7.81 0.27 22.10
N HIS A 55 -8.54 0.74 21.08
CA HIS A 55 -9.74 0.03 20.59
C HIS A 55 -10.01 0.03 19.07
N PHE A 56 -9.03 0.22 18.19
CA PHE A 56 -9.27 0.24 16.74
C PHE A 56 -8.55 -0.89 16.00
N SER A 57 -8.91 -2.13 16.34
CA SER A 57 -8.52 -3.31 15.57
C SER A 57 -9.07 -3.19 14.14
N ARG A 58 -8.22 -3.55 13.17
CA ARG A 58 -8.51 -3.52 11.73
C ARG A 58 -8.73 -2.12 11.15
N SER A 59 -8.25 -1.06 11.80
CA SER A 59 -8.26 0.30 11.25
C SER A 59 -6.90 0.65 10.63
N LEU A 60 -6.91 1.39 9.53
CA LEU A 60 -5.73 1.98 8.91
C LEU A 60 -5.99 3.47 8.70
N ASP A 61 -5.13 4.29 9.30
CA ASP A 61 -5.20 5.75 9.20
C ASP A 61 -4.03 6.36 8.41
N ALA A 62 -4.01 7.70 8.34
CA ALA A 62 -2.98 8.44 7.64
C ALA A 62 -1.56 8.18 8.21
N ALA A 63 -1.42 7.95 9.52
CA ALA A 63 -0.11 7.68 10.12
C ALA A 63 0.40 6.28 9.76
N ASP A 64 -0.50 5.28 9.70
CA ASP A 64 -0.19 3.94 9.20
C ASP A 64 0.29 4.00 7.72
N ALA A 65 -0.42 4.78 6.89
CA ALA A 65 -0.07 4.99 5.48
C ALA A 65 1.29 5.70 5.32
N ASP A 66 1.51 6.79 6.07
CA ASP A 66 2.76 7.55 6.06
C ASP A 66 3.94 6.69 6.54
N TRP A 67 3.70 5.77 7.48
CA TRP A 67 4.71 4.82 7.95
C TRP A 67 5.11 3.83 6.85
N CYS A 68 4.15 3.24 6.12
CA CYS A 68 4.43 2.39 4.97
C CYS A 68 5.26 3.14 3.90
N ALA A 69 4.89 4.39 3.62
CA ALA A 69 5.60 5.24 2.67
C ALA A 69 7.07 5.47 3.11
N ARG A 70 7.30 5.76 4.39
CA ARG A 70 8.65 5.93 4.97
C ARG A 70 9.49 4.66 4.88
N ILE A 71 8.92 3.49 5.14
CA ILE A 71 9.62 2.20 4.99
C ILE A 71 10.09 2.02 3.54
N LEU A 72 9.16 2.19 2.58
CA LEU A 72 9.44 1.96 1.17
C LEU A 72 10.41 2.98 0.58
N MET A 73 10.37 4.23 1.02
CA MET A 73 11.26 5.29 0.52
C MET A 73 12.53 5.49 1.34
N SER A 74 12.84 4.58 2.27
CA SER A 74 14.06 4.68 3.07
C SER A 74 15.33 4.59 2.22
N ALA A 75 16.37 5.36 2.60
CA ALA A 75 17.56 5.58 1.76
C ALA A 75 18.25 4.32 1.22
N PRO A 76 18.43 3.21 1.98
CA PRO A 76 19.18 2.05 1.47
C PRO A 76 18.48 1.31 0.33
N VAL A 77 17.18 1.56 0.16
CA VAL A 77 16.34 0.88 -0.80
C VAL A 77 15.68 1.85 -1.79
N ALA A 78 15.79 3.16 -1.57
CA ALA A 78 15.16 4.23 -2.36
C ALA A 78 15.45 4.20 -3.87
N ASP A 79 16.57 3.60 -4.26
CA ASP A 79 17.00 3.47 -5.66
C ASP A 79 16.84 2.03 -6.21
N GLN A 80 16.36 1.10 -5.39
CA GLN A 80 16.08 -0.27 -5.79
C GLN A 80 14.61 -0.42 -6.22
N PRO A 81 14.29 -1.31 -7.17
CA PRO A 81 12.91 -1.60 -7.48
C PRO A 81 12.11 -2.12 -6.30
N VAL A 82 10.80 -1.89 -6.30
CA VAL A 82 9.90 -2.54 -5.33
C VAL A 82 9.94 -4.04 -5.58
N THR A 83 10.22 -4.80 -4.52
CA THR A 83 10.25 -6.25 -4.55
C THR A 83 8.85 -6.84 -4.47
N ARG A 84 8.70 -8.09 -4.92
CA ARG A 84 7.43 -8.82 -4.80
C ARG A 84 6.99 -8.95 -3.33
N ALA A 85 7.92 -9.22 -2.42
CA ALA A 85 7.64 -9.36 -1.00
C ALA A 85 7.12 -8.06 -0.36
N GLU A 86 7.66 -6.90 -0.75
CA GLU A 86 7.15 -5.60 -0.30
C GLU A 86 5.72 -5.36 -0.82
N ALA A 87 5.46 -5.64 -2.10
CA ALA A 87 4.13 -5.49 -2.68
C ALA A 87 3.10 -6.44 -2.03
N GLU A 88 3.48 -7.70 -1.78
CA GLU A 88 2.64 -8.67 -1.05
C GLU A 88 2.36 -8.23 0.38
N ALA A 89 3.32 -7.62 1.08
CA ALA A 89 3.10 -7.07 2.41
C ALA A 89 2.06 -5.93 2.39
N LEU A 90 2.08 -5.05 1.39
CA LEU A 90 1.04 -4.02 1.24
C LEU A 90 -0.35 -4.61 0.96
N PHE A 91 -0.43 -5.68 0.15
CA PHE A 91 -1.70 -6.39 -0.04
C PHE A 91 -2.23 -6.97 1.28
N GLN A 92 -1.36 -7.54 2.11
CA GLN A 92 -1.75 -8.08 3.43
C GLN A 92 -2.21 -6.98 4.39
N ILE A 93 -1.58 -5.81 4.38
CA ILE A 93 -2.04 -4.64 5.16
C ILE A 93 -3.44 -4.22 4.68
N ASN A 94 -3.66 -4.12 3.37
CA ASN A 94 -4.97 -3.79 2.81
C ASN A 94 -6.06 -4.81 3.22
N GLU A 95 -5.73 -6.09 3.29
CA GLU A 95 -6.64 -7.15 3.76
C GLU A 95 -6.92 -7.07 5.27
N ALA A 96 -5.92 -6.69 6.06
CA ALA A 96 -6.06 -6.50 7.50
C ALA A 96 -6.97 -5.30 7.84
N ALA A 97 -6.93 -4.24 7.02
CA ALA A 97 -7.67 -3.00 7.23
C ALA A 97 -9.14 -3.11 6.79
N SER A 98 -10.05 -3.37 7.75
CA SER A 98 -11.50 -3.29 7.53
C SER A 98 -12.01 -1.84 7.52
N GLU A 99 -11.45 -0.99 8.37
CA GLU A 99 -11.78 0.43 8.49
C GLU A 99 -10.65 1.30 7.95
N ARG A 100 -11.00 2.40 7.27
CA ARG A 100 -10.04 3.28 6.58
C ARG A 100 -10.36 4.75 6.88
N SER A 101 -9.35 5.51 7.30
CA SER A 101 -9.42 6.95 7.55
C SER A 101 -8.17 7.70 7.07
N ASP A 102 -7.47 7.11 6.10
CA ASP A 102 -6.22 7.62 5.50
C ASP A 102 -6.44 8.46 4.23
N ASP A 103 -7.68 8.81 3.91
CA ASP A 103 -8.06 9.60 2.71
C ASP A 103 -7.55 9.00 1.38
N GLY A 104 -7.35 7.69 1.32
CA GLY A 104 -6.89 6.97 0.13
C GLY A 104 -5.38 7.02 -0.12
N ARG A 105 -4.59 7.59 0.81
CA ARG A 105 -3.12 7.63 0.73
C ARG A 105 -2.50 6.23 0.60
N PHE A 106 -3.01 5.27 1.37
CA PHE A 106 -2.51 3.90 1.30
C PHE A 106 -2.88 3.22 -0.01
N ASP A 107 -4.04 3.54 -0.59
CA ASP A 107 -4.48 2.98 -1.86
C ASP A 107 -3.62 3.48 -3.03
N ASP A 108 -3.29 4.77 -3.04
CA ASP A 108 -2.33 5.35 -3.99
C ASP A 108 -0.94 4.72 -3.87
N LEU A 109 -0.44 4.58 -2.64
CA LEU A 109 0.85 3.93 -2.37
C LEU A 109 0.86 2.47 -2.86
N LEU A 110 -0.19 1.70 -2.56
CA LEU A 110 -0.35 0.32 -3.02
C LEU A 110 -0.39 0.24 -4.55
N ALA A 111 -1.16 1.10 -5.21
CA ALA A 111 -1.23 1.20 -6.67
C ALA A 111 0.16 1.43 -7.29
N LYS A 112 0.86 2.45 -6.83
CA LYS A 112 2.20 2.80 -7.32
C LYS A 112 3.20 1.68 -7.07
N ALA A 113 3.21 1.07 -5.88
CA ALA A 113 4.14 0.00 -5.53
C ALA A 113 3.96 -1.26 -6.39
N VAL A 114 2.72 -1.70 -6.61
CA VAL A 114 2.42 -2.87 -7.43
C VAL A 114 2.78 -2.63 -8.90
N VAL A 115 2.41 -1.46 -9.45
CA VAL A 115 2.74 -1.12 -10.84
C VAL A 115 4.25 -0.96 -11.02
N HIS A 116 4.96 -0.40 -10.03
CA HIS A 116 6.42 -0.26 -10.06
C HIS A 116 7.11 -1.62 -10.10
N HIS A 117 6.71 -2.52 -9.19
CA HIS A 117 7.20 -3.89 -9.17
C HIS A 117 6.91 -4.58 -10.51
N ALA A 118 5.67 -4.49 -10.99
CA ALA A 118 5.26 -5.18 -12.20
C ALA A 118 6.03 -4.72 -13.44
N ALA A 119 6.19 -3.40 -13.60
CA ALA A 119 6.97 -2.82 -14.69
C ALA A 119 8.45 -3.25 -14.60
N SER A 120 9.07 -3.12 -13.42
CA SER A 120 10.48 -3.49 -13.24
C SER A 120 10.73 -4.99 -13.43
N ALA A 121 9.86 -5.86 -12.89
CA ALA A 121 9.97 -7.32 -13.02
C ALA A 121 9.75 -7.78 -14.48
N SER A 122 9.05 -6.97 -15.27
CA SER A 122 8.87 -7.18 -16.70
C SER A 122 10.00 -6.58 -17.55
N GLY A 123 11.05 -6.03 -16.93
CA GLY A 123 12.18 -5.40 -17.61
C GLY A 123 11.87 -4.02 -18.22
N LEU A 124 10.73 -3.42 -17.88
CA LEU A 124 10.37 -2.08 -18.32
C LEU A 124 11.12 -1.04 -17.46
N PRO A 125 11.51 0.10 -18.05
CA PRO A 125 12.18 1.16 -17.31
C PRO A 125 11.20 1.77 -16.29
N VAL A 126 11.66 1.93 -15.06
CA VAL A 126 10.93 2.60 -13.99
C VAL A 126 11.83 3.65 -13.35
N PRO A 127 11.28 4.80 -12.89
CA PRO A 127 12.07 5.74 -12.11
C PRO A 127 12.46 5.14 -10.76
N PRO A 128 13.45 5.74 -10.05
CA PRO A 128 13.76 5.36 -8.68
C PRO A 128 12.50 5.34 -7.81
N ARG A 129 12.40 4.38 -6.89
CA ARG A 129 11.13 4.17 -6.19
C ARG A 129 10.74 5.34 -5.29
N HIS A 130 11.69 6.10 -4.75
CA HIS A 130 11.37 7.32 -4.00
C HIS A 130 10.69 8.40 -4.87
N VAL A 131 10.96 8.44 -6.18
CA VAL A 131 10.26 9.31 -7.13
C VAL A 131 8.90 8.71 -7.47
N ALA A 132 8.86 7.41 -7.82
CA ALA A 132 7.65 6.72 -8.27
C ALA A 132 6.53 6.68 -7.21
N LEU A 133 6.92 6.45 -5.95
CA LEU A 133 6.01 6.28 -4.81
C LEU A 133 5.69 7.59 -4.09
N SER A 134 6.29 8.71 -4.49
CA SER A 134 6.01 10.01 -3.88
C SER A 134 4.52 10.37 -4.02
N PRO A 135 3.88 10.95 -2.99
CA PRO A 135 2.49 11.41 -3.07
C PRO A 135 2.24 12.39 -4.22
N ASP A 136 3.22 13.25 -4.51
CA ASP A 136 3.12 14.30 -5.53
C ASP A 136 3.31 13.77 -6.97
N THR A 137 3.81 12.54 -7.12
CA THR A 137 4.03 11.92 -8.42
C THR A 137 2.76 11.18 -8.86
N SER A 138 2.13 11.59 -9.95
CA SER A 138 1.04 10.81 -10.53
C SER A 138 1.55 9.47 -11.09
N ILE A 139 0.81 8.37 -10.85
CA ILE A 139 1.16 7.07 -11.42
C ILE A 139 1.21 7.11 -12.96
N GLU A 140 0.35 7.91 -13.58
CA GLU A 140 0.26 8.04 -15.04
C GLU A 140 1.49 8.72 -15.67
N SER A 141 2.28 9.46 -14.88
CA SER A 141 3.45 10.18 -15.39
C SER A 141 4.64 9.27 -15.66
N TRP A 142 4.63 8.04 -15.13
CA TRP A 142 5.74 7.10 -15.27
C TRP A 142 5.29 5.66 -15.56
N ALA A 143 4.07 5.28 -15.20
CA ALA A 143 3.58 3.93 -15.44
C ALA A 143 3.50 3.64 -16.95
N PRO A 144 3.80 2.40 -17.38
CA PRO A 144 3.60 1.99 -18.75
C PRO A 144 2.14 2.20 -19.16
N THR A 145 1.89 3.03 -20.18
CA THR A 145 0.53 3.35 -20.66
C THR A 145 -0.06 2.28 -21.59
N LYS A 146 0.75 1.29 -21.98
CA LYS A 146 0.34 0.14 -22.77
C LYS A 146 0.87 -1.12 -22.08
N ALA A 147 0.00 -2.12 -21.92
CA ALA A 147 0.32 -3.46 -21.42
C ALA A 147 1.35 -4.24 -22.27
N VAL A 148 1.87 -3.63 -23.34
CA VAL A 148 2.85 -4.26 -24.24
C VAL A 148 4.16 -4.42 -23.48
N GLY A 149 4.42 -5.65 -23.03
CA GLY A 149 5.66 -6.04 -22.37
C GLY A 149 5.53 -6.34 -20.89
N VAL A 150 4.34 -6.28 -20.26
CA VAL A 150 4.17 -6.78 -18.89
C VAL A 150 4.15 -8.31 -18.90
N ASN A 151 4.98 -8.94 -18.07
CA ASN A 151 5.12 -10.39 -17.99
C ASN A 151 3.79 -11.04 -17.53
N THR A 152 3.33 -12.05 -18.26
CA THR A 152 2.08 -12.78 -17.96
C THR A 152 2.06 -13.39 -16.56
N GLU A 153 3.20 -13.87 -16.05
CA GLU A 153 3.32 -14.41 -14.69
C GLU A 153 3.03 -13.33 -13.64
N VAL A 154 3.51 -12.12 -13.87
CA VAL A 154 3.28 -10.96 -12.99
C VAL A 154 1.80 -10.58 -13.03
N LEU A 155 1.18 -10.55 -14.22
CA LEU A 155 -0.26 -10.30 -14.36
C LEU A 155 -1.10 -11.37 -13.66
N GLU A 156 -0.73 -12.64 -13.79
CA GLU A 156 -1.40 -13.75 -13.12
C GLU A 156 -1.29 -13.62 -11.60
N TRP A 157 -0.10 -13.30 -11.08
CA TRP A 157 0.10 -13.03 -9.66
C TRP A 157 -0.79 -11.88 -9.16
N ILE A 158 -0.81 -10.73 -9.85
CA ILE A 158 -1.67 -9.60 -9.50
C ILE A 158 -3.15 -10.01 -9.53
N SER A 159 -3.56 -10.77 -10.54
CA SER A 159 -4.93 -11.26 -10.65
C SER A 159 -5.30 -12.19 -9.48
N GLY A 160 -4.36 -13.03 -9.03
CA GLY A 160 -4.50 -13.88 -7.85
C GLY A 160 -4.63 -13.05 -6.57
N GLN A 161 -3.84 -11.99 -6.45
CA GLN A 161 -3.96 -11.02 -5.35
C GLN A 161 -5.29 -10.26 -5.38
N MET A 162 -5.95 -10.10 -6.53
CA MET A 162 -7.24 -9.40 -6.62
C MET A 162 -8.45 -10.32 -6.45
N ARG A 163 -8.29 -11.63 -6.71
CA ARG A 163 -9.38 -12.61 -6.67
C ARG A 163 -9.94 -12.77 -5.26
N GLY A 164 -11.26 -12.63 -5.11
CA GLY A 164 -11.98 -12.84 -3.84
C GLY A 164 -12.02 -11.61 -2.91
N LYS A 165 -11.34 -10.51 -3.27
CA LYS A 165 -11.35 -9.28 -2.47
C LYS A 165 -12.58 -8.44 -2.83
N ARG A 166 -13.64 -8.52 -2.01
CA ARG A 166 -14.94 -7.84 -2.22
C ARG A 166 -14.90 -6.30 -2.16
N ARG A 167 -13.76 -5.68 -1.84
CA ARG A 167 -13.66 -4.22 -1.74
C ARG A 167 -13.34 -3.64 -3.12
N SER A 168 -14.34 -3.03 -3.75
CA SER A 168 -14.19 -2.18 -4.94
C SER A 168 -13.32 -0.97 -4.59
N ASN A 169 -12.00 -1.12 -4.79
CA ASN A 169 -11.03 -0.06 -4.51
C ASN A 169 -10.65 0.65 -5.82
N ARG A 170 -10.59 1.99 -5.78
CA ARG A 170 -10.14 2.81 -6.92
C ARG A 170 -8.72 2.45 -7.34
N ALA A 171 -7.85 2.08 -6.39
CA ALA A 171 -6.50 1.59 -6.69
C ALA A 171 -6.49 0.34 -7.58
N PHE A 172 -7.37 -0.63 -7.31
CA PHE A 172 -7.47 -1.83 -8.14
C PHE A 172 -8.03 -1.56 -9.52
N ALA A 173 -8.98 -0.63 -9.64
CA ALA A 173 -9.47 -0.18 -10.95
C ALA A 173 -8.36 0.50 -11.76
N MET A 174 -7.56 1.37 -11.14
CA MET A 174 -6.41 2.02 -11.77
C MET A 174 -5.32 1.02 -12.19
N MET A 175 -5.00 0.04 -11.33
CA MET A 175 -4.09 -1.05 -11.68
C MET A 175 -4.59 -1.81 -12.91
N GLY A 176 -5.89 -2.15 -12.95
CA GLY A 176 -6.49 -2.81 -14.11
C GLY A 176 -6.33 -1.98 -15.39
N ILE A 177 -6.60 -0.68 -15.35
CA ILE A 177 -6.45 0.20 -16.52
C ILE A 177 -5.00 0.25 -17.01
N LEU A 178 -4.03 0.36 -16.09
CA LEU A 178 -2.62 0.51 -16.43
C LEU A 178 -1.96 -0.80 -16.90
N LEU A 179 -2.23 -1.92 -16.21
CA LEU A 179 -1.57 -3.20 -16.46
C LEU A 179 -2.19 -4.00 -17.61
N VAL A 180 -3.50 -3.88 -17.80
CA VAL A 180 -4.27 -4.63 -18.81
C VAL A 180 -4.54 -3.76 -20.04
N GLY A 181 -4.33 -2.44 -19.91
CA GLY A 181 -4.64 -1.44 -20.93
C GLY A 181 -6.15 -1.24 -21.06
N ALA A 182 -6.58 -0.01 -21.35
CA ALA A 182 -7.99 0.34 -21.54
C ALA A 182 -8.74 -0.49 -22.62
N ALA A 183 -8.02 -1.28 -23.43
CA ALA A 183 -8.56 -2.01 -24.58
C ALA A 183 -8.94 -3.48 -24.33
N THR A 184 -8.69 -4.05 -23.13
CA THR A 184 -9.05 -5.47 -22.86
C THR A 184 -9.96 -5.69 -21.66
N LEU A 185 -10.73 -4.68 -21.23
CA LEU A 185 -11.93 -4.91 -20.41
C LEU A 185 -12.98 -5.63 -21.28
N PRO A 186 -13.29 -6.92 -21.10
CA PRO A 186 -14.52 -7.43 -21.64
C PRO A 186 -15.63 -6.91 -20.72
N VAL A 187 -16.37 -5.91 -21.21
CA VAL A 187 -17.81 -5.79 -20.98
C VAL A 187 -18.24 -5.97 -19.52
N VAL A 188 -18.09 -4.93 -18.69
CA VAL A 188 -19.00 -4.71 -17.55
C VAL A 188 -20.26 -4.00 -18.08
N GLN A 189 -20.92 -4.63 -19.05
CA GLN A 189 -22.25 -4.28 -19.53
C GLN A 189 -23.10 -5.54 -19.66
N THR A 190 -23.23 -6.27 -18.55
CA THR A 190 -24.33 -7.20 -18.34
C THR A 190 -24.88 -6.99 -16.93
N LEU A 191 -25.34 -5.75 -16.68
CA LEU A 191 -26.48 -5.57 -15.80
C LEU A 191 -27.67 -6.28 -16.47
N PRO A 192 -28.27 -7.32 -15.88
CA PRO A 192 -29.61 -7.69 -16.29
C PRO A 192 -30.51 -6.48 -16.00
N ASN A 193 -31.07 -5.92 -17.07
CA ASN A 193 -32.22 -5.04 -17.04
C ASN A 193 -33.28 -5.69 -16.14
N VAL A 194 -33.43 -5.19 -14.92
CA VAL A 194 -34.65 -5.40 -14.12
C VAL A 194 -35.44 -4.09 -14.20
N ILE A 195 -35.89 -3.79 -15.42
CA ILE A 195 -36.98 -2.85 -15.68
C ILE A 195 -37.89 -3.53 -16.70
N ASP A 196 -38.97 -4.13 -16.21
CA ASP A 196 -40.35 -3.91 -16.68
C ASP A 196 -41.29 -4.57 -15.65
N LEU A 197 -42.00 -3.79 -14.83
CA LEU A 197 -43.33 -3.21 -15.03
C LEU A 197 -44.47 -4.19 -14.78
N GLY A 198 -45.46 -3.69 -14.04
CA GLY A 198 -46.61 -4.44 -13.57
C GLY A 198 -47.48 -5.02 -14.68
N MET A 199 -48.06 -6.16 -14.32
CA MET A 199 -49.45 -6.57 -14.56
C MET A 199 -49.87 -7.35 -13.32
#